data_AF-A0A0F9SLJ4-F1
#
_entry.id   AF-A0A0F9SLJ4-F1
#
_cell.length_a   1.000
_cell.length_b   1.000
_cell.length_c   1.000
_cell.angle_alpha   90.00
_cell.angle_beta   90.00
_cell.angle_gamma   90.00
#
_symmetry.space_group_name_H-M   'P 1'
#
loop_
_entity.id
_entity.type
_entity.pdbx_description
1 polymer ?
#
loop_
_entity_poly.entity_id
_entity_poly.type
_entity_poly.pdbx_seq_one_letter_code
_entity_poly.pdbx_strand_id
1 'polypeptide(L)'
;MMLIEQIFLVGINEKSKKISFDYKEYLFYGAIMMDLVLKDKISISRRNLQIEILNKDSTNDVILDKMLDFINTSRGNKTLMDICYYFMKRSNKSDFIEVIISKLESLGFIKYLGKKRFKRRYQVTEPAIKTKILNEINAILIDNQEPTKELILLLSLLRIESNFSEIIPKKLRKIAEKRILKLVREESIGNALQDYIDEMKEELEEAFDDILDDD
;
A
#
# COMPACT_ATOMS: atom_id res chain seq x y z
N MET A 1 11.87 -4.49 -5.76
CA MET A 1 11.10 -4.70 -4.51
C MET A 1 9.76 -4.05 -4.74
N MET A 2 8.66 -4.77 -4.49
CA MET A 2 7.30 -4.26 -4.67
C MET A 2 6.99 -3.13 -3.70
N LEU A 3 6.06 -2.24 -4.05
CA LEU A 3 5.66 -1.12 -3.19
C LEU A 3 5.16 -1.61 -1.82
N ILE A 4 4.37 -2.68 -1.82
CA ILE A 4 3.85 -3.27 -0.57
C ILE A 4 4.97 -3.88 0.31
N GLU A 5 6.04 -4.40 -0.29
CA GLU A 5 7.23 -4.87 0.42
C GLU A 5 7.96 -3.70 1.08
N GLN A 6 8.08 -2.57 0.37
CA GLN A 6 8.67 -1.34 0.91
C GLN A 6 7.87 -0.81 2.10
N ILE A 7 6.54 -0.71 1.96
CA ILE A 7 5.62 -0.31 3.03
C ILE A 7 5.74 -1.27 4.21
N PHE A 8 5.80 -2.58 3.98
CA PHE A 8 6.01 -3.58 5.02
C PHE A 8 7.30 -3.33 5.80
N LEU A 9 8.41 -3.13 5.10
CA LEU A 9 9.73 -2.98 5.71
C LEU A 9 9.82 -1.70 6.55
N VAL A 10 9.38 -0.56 5.99
CA VAL A 10 9.44 0.73 6.71
C VAL A 10 8.44 0.79 7.87
N GLY A 11 7.33 0.06 7.79
CA GLY A 11 6.33 -0.04 8.85
C GLY A 11 6.76 -0.85 10.07
N ILE A 12 7.83 -1.65 10.00
CA ILE A 12 8.33 -2.38 11.17
C ILE A 12 8.91 -1.39 12.19
N ASN A 13 8.32 -1.29 13.38
CA ASN A 13 8.90 -0.51 14.46
C ASN A 13 10.02 -1.31 15.15
N GLU A 14 11.25 -0.78 15.15
CA GLU A 14 12.41 -1.51 15.68
C GLU A 14 12.34 -1.81 17.18
N LYS A 15 11.63 -0.99 17.96
CA LYS A 15 11.51 -1.18 19.40
C LYS A 15 10.44 -2.21 19.74
N SER A 16 9.25 -2.07 19.18
CA SER A 16 8.13 -2.97 19.45
C SER A 16 8.24 -4.29 18.69
N LYS A 17 9.00 -4.30 17.58
CA LYS A 17 9.09 -5.38 16.59
C LYS A 17 7.75 -5.69 15.94
N LYS A 18 6.83 -4.72 15.88
CA LYS A 18 5.50 -4.83 15.27
C LYS A 18 5.42 -3.89 14.08
N ILE A 19 4.49 -4.15 13.19
CA ILE A 19 4.16 -3.18 12.16
C ILE A 19 3.27 -2.09 12.75
N SER A 20 3.60 -0.82 12.49
CA SER A 20 2.86 0.36 12.96
C SER A 20 1.73 0.77 12.03
N PHE A 21 1.72 0.29 10.79
CA PHE A 21 0.71 0.67 9.79
C PHE A 21 -0.56 -0.16 9.93
N ASP A 22 -1.68 0.49 9.63
CA ASP A 22 -2.94 -0.21 9.44
C ASP A 22 -3.04 -0.70 8.00
N TYR A 23 -2.98 -2.03 7.81
CA TYR A 23 -3.13 -2.65 6.49
C TYR A 23 -4.60 -2.93 6.22
N LYS A 24 -5.34 -1.88 5.86
CA LYS A 24 -6.61 -2.06 5.17
C LYS A 24 -6.36 -2.83 3.87
N GLU A 25 -7.30 -3.70 3.53
CA GLU A 25 -7.17 -4.62 2.39
C GLU A 25 -6.97 -3.86 1.08
N TYR A 26 -7.60 -2.70 0.95
CA TYR A 26 -7.47 -1.81 -0.20
C TYR A 26 -6.08 -1.18 -0.35
N LEU A 27 -5.37 -0.87 0.74
CA LEU A 27 -3.98 -0.41 0.67
C LEU A 27 -3.09 -1.48 0.02
N PHE A 28 -3.33 -2.74 0.39
CA PHE A 28 -2.57 -3.89 -0.10
C PHE A 28 -2.81 -4.12 -1.60
N TYR A 29 -4.07 -4.22 -2.02
CA TYR A 29 -4.40 -4.45 -3.44
C TYR A 29 -4.06 -3.22 -4.28
N GLY A 30 -4.24 -2.02 -3.75
CA GLY A 30 -3.81 -0.77 -4.38
C GLY A 30 -2.31 -0.76 -4.69
N ALA A 31 -1.48 -1.21 -3.74
CA ALA A 31 -0.04 -1.34 -3.96
C ALA A 31 0.31 -2.35 -5.08
N ILE A 32 -0.38 -3.51 -5.11
CA ILE A 32 -0.23 -4.50 -6.19
C ILE A 32 -0.59 -3.90 -7.55
N MET A 33 -1.69 -3.14 -7.64
CA MET A 33 -2.12 -2.48 -8.86
C MET A 33 -1.09 -1.43 -9.33
N MET A 34 -0.54 -0.65 -8.39
CA MET A 34 0.53 0.30 -8.69
C MET A 34 1.82 -0.38 -9.16
N ASP A 35 2.19 -1.52 -8.58
CA ASP A 35 3.32 -2.33 -9.07
C ASP A 35 3.10 -2.84 -10.51
N LEU A 36 1.86 -3.22 -10.87
CA LEU A 36 1.52 -3.58 -12.26
C LEU A 36 1.63 -2.37 -13.22
N VAL A 37 1.25 -1.17 -12.77
CA VAL A 37 1.41 0.09 -13.53
C VAL A 37 2.89 0.46 -13.69
N LEU A 38 3.73 0.21 -12.69
CA LEU A 38 5.18 0.44 -12.78
C LEU A 38 5.88 -0.53 -13.73
N LYS A 39 5.31 -1.72 -13.91
CA LYS A 39 5.82 -2.75 -14.84
C LYS A 39 5.19 -2.66 -16.23
N ASP A 40 4.43 -1.60 -16.51
CA ASP A 40 3.72 -1.39 -17.78
C ASP A 40 2.86 -2.61 -18.18
N LYS A 41 2.29 -3.32 -17.20
CA LYS A 41 1.36 -4.43 -17.43
C LYS A 41 -0.06 -3.94 -17.64
N ILE A 42 -0.42 -2.88 -16.92
CA ILE A 42 -1.71 -2.21 -17.02
C ILE A 42 -1.54 -0.69 -17.07
N SER A 43 -2.51 -0.02 -17.67
CA SER A 43 -2.75 1.41 -17.52
C SER A 43 -4.07 1.61 -16.75
N ILE A 44 -4.18 2.75 -16.04
CA ILE A 44 -5.41 3.14 -15.35
C ILE A 44 -5.79 4.54 -15.82
N SER A 45 -6.99 4.67 -16.36
CA SER A 45 -7.54 5.95 -16.81
C SER A 45 -7.76 6.89 -15.63
N ARG A 46 -7.21 8.11 -15.72
CA ARG A 46 -7.41 9.15 -14.68
C ARG A 46 -8.86 9.59 -14.52
N ARG A 47 -9.68 9.47 -15.58
CA ARG A 47 -11.05 10.02 -15.61
C ARG A 47 -12.06 9.13 -14.91
N ASN A 48 -11.92 7.82 -15.06
CA ASN A 48 -12.92 6.83 -14.63
C ASN A 48 -12.30 5.57 -14.01
N LEU A 49 -10.98 5.59 -13.77
CA LEU A 49 -10.23 4.50 -13.16
C LEU A 49 -10.36 3.16 -13.88
N GLN A 50 -10.77 3.17 -15.16
CA GLN A 50 -10.82 1.96 -15.97
C GLN A 50 -9.42 1.43 -16.21
N ILE A 51 -9.30 0.11 -16.09
CA ILE A 51 -8.04 -0.61 -16.30
C ILE A 51 -7.98 -1.08 -17.74
N GLU A 52 -6.86 -0.82 -18.40
CA GLU A 52 -6.51 -1.39 -19.69
C GLU A 52 -5.26 -2.28 -19.52
N ILE A 53 -5.27 -3.47 -20.12
CA ILE A 53 -4.15 -4.40 -20.09
C ILE A 53 -3.20 -4.06 -21.24
N LEU A 54 -1.97 -3.69 -20.91
CA LEU A 54 -0.92 -3.35 -21.87
C LEU A 54 -0.09 -4.58 -22.26
N ASN A 55 0.23 -5.43 -21.29
CA ASN A 55 1.07 -6.61 -21.48
C ASN A 55 0.66 -7.74 -20.51
N LYS A 56 0.55 -8.98 -21.02
CA LYS A 56 0.12 -10.19 -20.30
C LYS A 56 1.24 -11.15 -19.91
N ASP A 57 2.47 -10.89 -20.35
CA ASP A 57 3.64 -11.71 -20.01
C ASP A 57 3.83 -11.75 -18.50
N SER A 58 4.39 -12.85 -17.99
CA SER A 58 4.69 -12.98 -16.57
C SER A 58 5.58 -11.83 -16.06
N THR A 59 5.31 -11.40 -14.84
CA THR A 59 6.10 -10.45 -14.07
C THR A 59 7.23 -11.13 -13.29
N ASN A 60 7.28 -12.48 -13.31
CA ASN A 60 8.07 -13.34 -12.43
C ASN A 60 7.77 -13.12 -10.93
N ASP A 61 6.60 -12.57 -10.61
CA ASP A 61 6.11 -12.42 -9.25
C ASP A 61 4.72 -13.05 -9.13
N VAL A 62 4.58 -14.04 -8.25
CA VAL A 62 3.35 -14.83 -8.10
C VAL A 62 2.14 -13.98 -7.69
N ILE A 63 2.34 -12.89 -6.95
CA ILE A 63 1.24 -12.03 -6.49
C ILE A 63 0.76 -11.18 -7.66
N LEU A 64 1.70 -10.56 -8.38
CA LEU A 64 1.40 -9.71 -9.53
C LEU A 64 0.79 -10.53 -10.67
N ASP A 65 1.31 -11.73 -10.94
CA ASP A 65 0.78 -12.62 -11.98
C ASP A 65 -0.64 -13.10 -11.67
N LYS A 66 -0.94 -13.40 -10.40
CA LYS A 66 -2.32 -13.72 -9.96
C LYS A 66 -3.27 -12.54 -10.13
N MET A 67 -2.84 -11.33 -9.79
CA MET A 67 -3.66 -10.14 -10.00
C MET A 67 -3.86 -9.86 -11.50
N LEU A 68 -2.82 -9.99 -12.31
CA LEU A 68 -2.89 -9.77 -13.75
C LEU A 68 -3.81 -10.79 -14.44
N ASP A 69 -3.73 -12.06 -14.07
CA ASP A 69 -4.65 -13.10 -14.55
C ASP A 69 -6.10 -12.81 -14.13
N PHE A 70 -6.29 -12.35 -12.89
CA PHE A 70 -7.60 -11.94 -12.41
C PHE A 70 -8.20 -10.78 -13.23
N ILE A 71 -7.41 -9.73 -13.50
CA ILE A 71 -7.84 -8.61 -14.34
C ILE A 71 -8.21 -9.13 -15.74
N ASN A 72 -7.36 -9.98 -16.33
CA ASN A 72 -7.56 -10.53 -17.67
C ASN A 72 -8.81 -11.42 -17.80
N THR A 73 -9.15 -12.16 -16.76
CA THR A 73 -10.33 -13.05 -16.73
C THR A 73 -11.60 -12.35 -16.26
N SER A 74 -11.48 -11.16 -15.67
CA SER A 74 -12.64 -10.36 -15.26
C SER A 74 -13.41 -9.86 -16.50
N ARG A 75 -14.72 -10.11 -16.54
CA ARG A 75 -15.58 -9.69 -17.66
C ARG A 75 -16.03 -8.23 -17.49
N GLY A 76 -15.97 -7.47 -18.58
CA GLY A 76 -16.48 -6.09 -18.67
C GLY A 76 -15.43 -5.02 -18.35
N ASN A 77 -15.77 -3.75 -18.58
CA ASN A 77 -14.91 -2.61 -18.24
C ASN A 77 -14.92 -2.40 -16.74
N LYS A 78 -13.92 -2.96 -16.03
CA LYS A 78 -13.81 -2.85 -14.57
C LYS A 78 -12.94 -1.66 -14.18
N THR A 79 -13.42 -0.94 -13.18
CA THR A 79 -12.64 0.13 -12.53
C THR A 79 -11.62 -0.47 -11.57
N LEU A 80 -10.65 0.34 -11.13
CA LEU A 80 -9.73 0.00 -10.04
C LEU A 80 -10.46 -0.57 -8.82
N MET A 81 -11.51 0.11 -8.37
CA MET A 81 -12.23 -0.28 -7.16
C MET A 81 -12.99 -1.57 -7.34
N ASP A 82 -13.60 -1.79 -8.51
CA ASP A 82 -14.22 -3.08 -8.84
C ASP A 82 -13.21 -4.22 -8.72
N ILE A 83 -12.05 -4.09 -9.35
CA ILE A 83 -11.02 -5.13 -9.33
C ILE A 83 -10.54 -5.39 -7.91
N CYS A 84 -10.19 -4.35 -7.17
CA CYS A 84 -9.77 -4.49 -5.77
C CYS A 84 -10.84 -5.21 -4.94
N TYR A 85 -12.11 -4.82 -5.06
CA TYR A 85 -13.23 -5.43 -4.35
C TYR A 85 -13.46 -6.90 -4.71
N TYR A 86 -13.54 -7.22 -6.00
CA TYR A 86 -13.80 -8.61 -6.43
C TYR A 86 -12.60 -9.51 -6.18
N PHE A 87 -11.38 -8.99 -6.31
CA PHE A 87 -10.17 -9.72 -5.98
C PHE A 87 -10.16 -10.03 -4.49
N MET A 88 -10.39 -9.01 -3.64
CA MET A 88 -10.51 -9.17 -2.19
C MET A 88 -11.48 -10.29 -1.80
N LYS A 89 -12.69 -10.30 -2.37
CA LYS A 89 -13.72 -11.33 -2.08
C LYS A 89 -13.32 -12.75 -2.46
N ARG A 90 -12.45 -12.92 -3.47
CA ARG A 90 -12.02 -14.23 -3.98
C ARG A 90 -10.66 -14.65 -3.44
N SER A 91 -9.87 -13.69 -2.98
CA SER A 91 -8.55 -13.88 -2.42
C SER A 91 -8.63 -14.14 -0.93
N ASN A 92 -7.76 -14.99 -0.42
CA ASN A 92 -7.49 -15.04 1.00
C ASN A 92 -6.32 -14.09 1.31
N LYS A 93 -6.62 -12.92 1.89
CA LYS A 93 -5.62 -11.90 2.25
C LYS A 93 -4.44 -12.49 3.04
N SER A 94 -4.74 -13.43 3.95
CA SER A 94 -3.72 -14.03 4.79
C SER A 94 -2.64 -14.72 3.96
N ASP A 95 -3.01 -15.39 2.87
CA ASP A 95 -2.08 -16.08 1.98
C ASP A 95 -1.12 -15.10 1.30
N PHE A 96 -1.61 -13.95 0.83
CA PHE A 96 -0.77 -12.96 0.16
C PHE A 96 0.20 -12.26 1.11
N ILE A 97 -0.25 -11.96 2.34
CA ILE A 97 0.64 -11.42 3.38
C ILE A 97 1.72 -12.43 3.75
N GLU A 98 1.38 -13.72 3.88
CA GLU A 98 2.38 -14.76 4.13
C GLU A 98 3.37 -14.90 2.97
N VAL A 99 2.93 -14.75 1.72
CA VAL A 99 3.85 -14.77 0.56
C VAL A 99 4.85 -13.61 0.63
N ILE A 100 4.40 -12.39 0.96
CA ILE A 100 5.30 -11.24 1.13
C ILE A 100 6.29 -11.47 2.26
N ILE A 101 5.81 -11.93 3.42
CA ILE A 101 6.66 -12.21 4.58
C ILE A 101 7.70 -13.26 4.23
N SER A 102 7.26 -14.37 3.62
CA SER A 102 8.14 -15.49 3.22
C SER A 102 9.19 -15.03 2.20
N LYS A 103 8.79 -14.18 1.24
CA LYS A 103 9.72 -13.59 0.27
C LYS A 103 10.74 -12.69 0.94
N LEU A 104 10.32 -11.75 1.78
CA LEU A 104 11.21 -10.85 2.52
C LEU A 104 12.17 -11.62 3.46
N GLU A 105 11.70 -12.70 4.08
CA GLU A 105 12.53 -13.57 4.92
C GLU A 105 13.52 -14.39 4.11
N SER A 106 13.10 -14.94 2.96
CA SER A 106 13.99 -15.69 2.04
C SER A 106 15.11 -14.81 1.46
N LEU A 107 14.83 -13.52 1.27
CA LEU A 107 15.81 -12.52 0.84
C LEU A 107 16.72 -12.02 1.99
N GLY A 108 16.46 -12.47 3.22
CA GLY A 108 17.23 -12.06 4.40
C GLY A 108 16.98 -10.62 4.86
N PHE A 109 15.86 -10.00 4.44
CA PHE A 109 15.54 -8.61 4.81
C PHE A 109 14.86 -8.51 6.16
N ILE A 110 14.08 -9.53 6.52
CA ILE A 110 13.41 -9.64 7.81
C ILE A 110 13.57 -11.04 8.40
N LYS A 111 13.29 -11.16 9.69
CA LYS A 111 13.09 -12.42 10.40
C LYS A 111 11.74 -12.40 11.12
N TYR A 112 10.92 -13.43 10.91
CA TYR A 112 9.68 -13.59 11.67
C TYR A 112 9.97 -14.09 13.09
N LEU A 113 9.42 -13.39 14.10
CA LEU A 113 9.64 -13.68 15.52
C LEU A 113 8.42 -14.34 16.20
N GLY A 114 7.41 -14.76 15.42
CA GLY A 114 6.18 -15.35 15.95
C GLY A 114 5.09 -14.32 16.32
N LYS A 115 4.13 -14.75 17.14
CA LYS A 115 3.00 -13.93 17.62
C LYS A 115 3.11 -13.68 19.12
N LYS A 116 2.75 -12.46 19.56
CA LYS A 116 2.52 -12.14 20.98
C LYS A 116 1.16 -11.45 21.12
N ARG A 117 0.23 -12.08 21.85
CA ARG A 117 -1.16 -11.59 22.02
C ARG A 117 -1.78 -11.21 20.66
N PHE A 118 -1.81 -12.17 19.73
CA PHE A 118 -2.32 -12.04 18.35
C PHE A 118 -1.51 -11.14 17.39
N LYS A 119 -0.65 -10.25 17.89
CA LYS A 119 0.18 -9.40 17.03
C LYS A 119 1.44 -10.13 16.57
N ARG A 120 1.63 -10.22 15.25
CA ARG A 120 2.84 -10.74 14.61
C ARG A 120 4.03 -9.83 14.92
N ARG A 121 5.23 -10.42 15.02
CA ARG A 121 6.47 -9.70 15.30
C ARG A 121 7.54 -10.01 14.28
N TYR A 122 8.32 -8.99 13.93
CA TYR A 122 9.35 -9.05 12.90
C TYR A 122 10.58 -8.27 13.34
N GLN A 123 11.74 -8.74 12.93
CA GLN A 123 13.01 -8.02 13.05
C GLN A 123 13.53 -7.72 11.66
N VAL A 124 13.95 -6.48 11.40
CA VAL A 124 14.71 -6.15 10.20
C VAL A 124 16.13 -6.71 10.39
N THR A 125 16.54 -7.57 9.46
CA THR A 125 17.87 -8.21 9.47
C THR A 125 18.85 -7.50 8.56
N GLU A 126 18.35 -6.77 7.56
CA GLU A 126 19.16 -5.90 6.68
C GLU A 126 18.72 -4.43 6.84
N PRO A 127 19.23 -3.70 7.86
CA PRO A 127 18.80 -2.34 8.15
C PRO A 127 19.09 -1.36 7.01
N ALA A 128 20.12 -1.61 6.19
CA ALA A 128 20.53 -0.68 5.13
C ALA A 128 19.41 -0.48 4.09
N ILE A 129 18.63 -1.51 3.78
CA ILE A 129 17.53 -1.42 2.82
C ILE A 129 16.43 -0.50 3.36
N LYS A 130 16.04 -0.69 4.62
CA LYS A 130 15.05 0.16 5.27
C LYS A 130 15.53 1.61 5.35
N THR A 131 16.78 1.81 5.77
CA THR A 131 17.39 3.14 5.83
C THR A 131 17.44 3.81 4.47
N LYS A 132 17.73 3.07 3.39
CA LYS A 132 17.69 3.58 2.03
C LYS A 132 16.30 4.11 1.66
N ILE A 133 15.25 3.33 1.87
CA ILE A 133 13.87 3.75 1.56
C ILE A 133 13.48 5.00 2.39
N LEU A 134 13.80 5.00 3.69
CA LEU A 134 13.52 6.15 4.56
C LEU A 134 14.30 7.41 4.13
N ASN A 135 15.54 7.25 3.69
CA ASN A 135 16.34 8.37 3.17
C ASN A 135 15.76 8.92 1.88
N GLU A 136 15.32 8.08 0.95
CA GLU A 136 14.65 8.50 -0.30
C GLU A 136 13.34 9.25 0.01
N ILE A 137 12.53 8.74 0.94
CA ILE A 137 11.32 9.42 1.42
C ILE A 137 11.66 10.79 2.03
N ASN A 138 12.66 10.86 2.92
CA ASN A 138 13.05 12.11 3.57
C ASN A 138 13.62 13.12 2.57
N ALA A 139 14.42 12.67 1.60
CA ALA A 139 14.97 13.52 0.56
C ALA A 139 13.86 14.23 -0.24
N ILE A 140 12.76 13.55 -0.52
CA ILE A 140 11.62 14.13 -1.24
C ILE A 140 10.76 15.02 -0.33
N LEU A 141 10.44 14.53 0.88
CA LEU A 141 9.46 15.17 1.76
C LEU A 141 10.04 16.35 2.55
N ILE A 142 11.33 16.31 2.87
CA ILE A 142 12.02 17.28 3.73
C ILE A 142 13.01 18.12 2.91
N ASP A 143 13.83 17.47 2.09
CA ASP A 143 14.88 18.15 1.33
C ASP A 143 14.40 18.65 -0.04
N ASN A 144 13.11 18.49 -0.35
CA ASN A 144 12.45 18.93 -1.58
C ASN A 144 13.08 18.39 -2.88
N GLN A 145 13.69 17.22 -2.85
CA GLN A 145 14.14 16.56 -4.08
C GLN A 145 12.95 16.18 -4.97
N GLU A 146 13.22 16.08 -6.28
CA GLU A 146 12.23 15.64 -7.27
C GLU A 146 12.01 14.13 -7.16
N PRO A 147 10.75 13.66 -7.05
CA PRO A 147 10.46 12.25 -6.90
C PRO A 147 10.46 11.52 -8.24
N THR A 148 10.81 10.23 -8.21
CA THR A 148 10.55 9.31 -9.31
C THR A 148 9.08 8.90 -9.34
N LYS A 149 8.60 8.33 -10.47
CA LYS A 149 7.23 7.77 -10.57
C LYS A 149 6.98 6.73 -9.47
N GLU A 150 7.94 5.84 -9.21
CA GLU A 150 7.85 4.84 -8.14
C GLU A 150 7.68 5.49 -6.76
N LEU A 151 8.46 6.53 -6.46
CA LEU A 151 8.36 7.23 -5.17
C LEU A 151 7.07 8.03 -5.03
N ILE A 152 6.51 8.60 -6.11
CA ILE A 152 5.18 9.22 -6.07
C ILE A 152 4.12 8.18 -5.67
N LEU A 153 4.15 6.99 -6.28
CA LEU A 153 3.20 5.92 -5.96
C LEU A 153 3.40 5.41 -4.52
N LEU A 154 4.63 5.19 -4.08
CA LEU A 154 4.91 4.83 -2.69
C LEU A 154 4.36 5.88 -1.70
N LEU A 155 4.60 7.16 -1.99
CA LEU A 155 4.12 8.26 -1.16
C LEU A 155 2.59 8.36 -1.17
N SER A 156 1.93 8.11 -2.31
CA SER A 156 0.47 8.10 -2.39
C SER A 156 -0.13 7.02 -1.47
N LEU A 157 0.49 5.84 -1.39
CA LEU A 157 0.10 4.76 -0.49
C LEU A 157 0.42 5.08 0.98
N LEU A 158 1.59 5.66 1.27
CA LEU A 158 1.96 6.05 2.64
C LEU A 158 1.13 7.21 3.18
N ARG A 159 0.55 8.04 2.30
CA ARG A 159 -0.41 9.09 2.70
C ARG A 159 -1.68 8.47 3.28
N ILE A 160 -2.12 7.33 2.75
CA ILE A 160 -3.32 6.63 3.19
C ILE A 160 -3.26 6.40 4.70
N GLU A 161 -4.32 6.79 5.40
CA GLU A 161 -4.45 6.69 6.85
C GLU A 161 -3.33 7.41 7.63
N SER A 162 -2.66 8.39 7.01
CA SER A 162 -1.51 9.08 7.59
C SER A 162 -0.38 8.15 8.02
N ASN A 163 -0.22 6.97 7.38
CA ASN A 163 0.83 5.99 7.70
C ASN A 163 2.23 6.61 7.70
N PHE A 164 2.49 7.59 6.83
CA PHE A 164 3.76 8.34 6.79
C PHE A 164 4.11 9.00 8.14
N SER A 165 3.12 9.36 8.98
CA SER A 165 3.37 9.96 10.29
C SER A 165 4.13 9.02 11.23
N GLU A 166 3.98 7.71 11.09
CA GLU A 166 4.68 6.72 11.93
C GLU A 166 6.17 6.61 11.59
N ILE A 167 6.58 7.01 10.38
CA ILE A 167 7.98 6.97 9.92
C ILE A 167 8.66 8.35 9.91
N ILE A 168 7.88 9.43 9.93
CA ILE A 168 8.40 10.80 9.99
C ILE A 168 8.42 11.32 11.45
N PRO A 169 9.56 11.88 11.92
CA PRO A 169 9.64 12.49 13.24
C PRO A 169 8.56 13.55 13.46
N LYS A 170 7.93 13.57 14.65
CA LYS A 170 6.81 14.48 14.99
C LYS A 170 7.07 15.95 14.61
N LYS A 171 8.30 16.43 14.81
CA LYS A 171 8.73 17.81 14.49
C LYS A 171 8.68 18.15 12.99
N LEU A 172 8.77 17.16 12.11
CA LEU A 172 8.79 17.31 10.65
C LEU A 172 7.45 16.96 9.98
N ARG A 173 6.51 16.35 10.71
CA ARG A 173 5.24 15.83 10.13
C ARG A 173 4.47 16.90 9.35
N LYS A 174 4.30 18.10 9.90
CA LYS A 174 3.58 19.20 9.23
C LYS A 174 4.24 19.64 7.91
N ILE A 175 5.57 19.56 7.82
CA ILE A 175 6.31 19.89 6.59
C ILE A 175 6.10 18.76 5.58
N ALA A 176 6.31 17.51 6.01
CA ALA A 176 6.13 16.31 5.19
C ALA A 176 4.69 16.17 4.65
N GLU A 177 3.68 16.46 5.47
CA GLU A 177 2.26 16.39 5.12
C GLU A 177 1.90 17.41 4.02
N LYS A 178 2.37 18.65 4.15
CA LYS A 178 2.17 19.65 3.09
C LYS A 178 2.83 19.24 1.78
N ARG A 179 4.05 18.67 1.87
CA ARG A 179 4.81 18.24 0.70
C ARG A 179 4.16 17.04 0.02
N ILE A 180 3.77 16.01 0.77
CA ILE A 180 3.15 14.79 0.22
C ILE A 180 1.83 15.13 -0.48
N LEU A 181 0.98 15.97 0.13
CA LEU A 181 -0.28 16.41 -0.49
C LEU A 181 -0.06 17.14 -1.82
N LYS A 182 0.98 17.96 -1.93
CA LYS A 182 1.32 18.64 -3.18
C LYS A 182 1.78 17.65 -4.26
N LEU A 183 2.60 16.66 -3.88
CA LEU A 183 3.21 15.71 -4.82
C LEU A 183 2.20 14.71 -5.36
N VAL A 184 1.30 14.20 -4.52
CA VAL A 184 0.37 13.12 -4.90
C VAL A 184 -0.97 13.63 -5.38
N ARG A 185 -1.19 14.96 -5.43
CA ARG A 185 -2.47 15.57 -5.81
C ARG A 185 -3.00 15.08 -7.15
N GLU A 186 -2.11 14.86 -8.13
CA GLU A 186 -2.49 14.41 -9.47
C GLU A 186 -2.43 12.89 -9.65
N GLU A 187 -2.10 12.14 -8.60
CA GLU A 187 -1.99 10.69 -8.62
C GLU A 187 -3.39 10.07 -8.38
N SER A 188 -3.98 9.52 -9.44
CA SER A 188 -5.38 9.10 -9.44
C SER A 188 -5.66 7.84 -8.61
N ILE A 189 -4.72 6.90 -8.51
CA ILE A 189 -4.95 5.59 -7.88
C ILE A 189 -5.01 5.76 -6.36
N GLY A 190 -4.01 6.39 -5.77
CA GLY A 190 -3.90 6.67 -4.34
C GLY A 190 -4.91 7.70 -3.85
N ASN A 191 -5.39 8.62 -4.70
CA ASN A 191 -6.55 9.45 -4.38
C ASN A 191 -7.82 8.60 -4.30
N ALA A 192 -8.12 7.78 -5.32
CA ALA A 192 -9.29 6.92 -5.32
C ALA A 192 -9.32 5.94 -4.13
N LEU A 193 -8.16 5.39 -3.76
CA LEU A 193 -8.04 4.52 -2.59
C LEU A 193 -8.27 5.27 -1.27
N GLN A 194 -7.81 6.52 -1.16
CA GLN A 194 -8.06 7.36 0.01
C GLN A 194 -9.55 7.68 0.13
N ASP A 195 -10.17 8.16 -0.95
CA ASP A 195 -11.58 8.55 -0.98
C ASP A 195 -12.48 7.37 -0.58
N TYR A 196 -12.20 6.18 -1.12
CA TYR A 196 -12.95 4.98 -0.77
C TYR A 196 -12.76 4.54 0.69
N ILE A 197 -11.55 4.70 1.24
CA ILE A 197 -11.28 4.38 2.64
C ILE A 197 -11.99 5.35 3.59
N ASP A 198 -12.13 6.61 3.19
CA ASP A 198 -12.85 7.63 3.96
C ASP A 198 -14.36 7.39 3.89
N GLU A 199 -14.93 7.07 2.72
CA GLU A 199 -16.34 6.67 2.56
C GLU A 199 -16.69 5.48 3.47
N MET A 200 -15.85 4.44 3.49
CA MET A 200 -16.07 3.29 4.37
C MET A 200 -16.04 3.63 5.86
N LYS A 201 -15.31 4.68 6.27
CA LYS A 201 -15.30 5.11 7.68
C LYS A 201 -16.55 5.88 8.02
N GLU A 202 -16.97 6.78 7.14
CA GLU A 202 -18.21 7.54 7.30
C GLU A 202 -19.41 6.58 7.44
N GLU A 203 -19.53 5.58 6.56
CA GLU A 203 -20.56 4.54 6.67
C GLU A 203 -20.52 3.76 8.00
N LEU A 204 -19.33 3.48 8.52
CA LEU A 204 -19.17 2.79 9.81
C LEU A 204 -19.55 3.70 10.98
N GLU A 205 -19.16 4.97 10.95
CA GLU A 205 -19.49 5.96 11.97
C GLU A 205 -21.01 6.19 12.03
N GLU A 206 -21.67 6.37 10.88
CA GLU A 206 -23.14 6.49 10.80
C GLU A 206 -23.84 5.25 11.38
N ALA A 207 -23.38 4.05 11.02
CA ALA A 207 -23.95 2.81 11.55
C ALA A 207 -23.74 2.63 13.07
N PHE A 208 -22.68 3.22 13.64
CA PHE A 208 -22.47 3.22 15.09
C PHE A 208 -23.35 4.25 15.80
N ASP A 209 -23.54 5.43 15.21
CA ASP A 209 -24.39 6.48 15.76
C ASP A 209 -25.87 6.06 15.75
N ASP A 210 -26.35 5.41 14.68
CA ASP A 210 -27.71 4.82 14.61
C ASP A 210 -27.98 3.78 15.70
N ILE A 211 -26.96 3.04 16.15
CA ILE A 211 -27.09 2.05 17.24
C ILE A 211 -27.15 2.73 18.61
N LEU A 212 -26.52 3.90 18.77
CA LEU A 212 -26.46 4.63 20.04
C LEU A 212 -27.65 5.57 20.25
N ASP A 213 -28.30 6.00 19.17
CA ASP A 213 -29.52 6.85 19.21
C ASP A 213 -30.82 6.03 19.39
N ASP A 214 -30.76 4.69 19.31
CA ASP A 214 -31.88 3.77 19.54
C ASP A 214 -31.97 3.22 21.00
N ASP A 215 -31.10 3.69 21.92
CA ASP A 215 -31.09 3.39 23.38
C ASP A 215 -31.55 4.60 24.24
#